data_AF-A0AAN9BS50-F1
#
_entry.id   AF-A0AAN9BS50-F1
#
_cell.length_a   1.000
_cell.length_b   1.000
_cell.length_c   1.000
_cell.angle_alpha   90.00
_cell.angle_beta   90.00
_cell.angle_gamma   90.00
#
_symmetry.space_group_name_H-M   'P 1'
#
loop_
_entity.id
_entity.type
_entity.pdbx_description
1 polymer ?
#
loop_
_entity_poly.entity_id
_entity_poly.type
_entity_poly.pdbx_seq_one_letter_code
_entity_poly.pdbx_strand_id
1 'polypeptide(L)'
;MEGWGAHLSVHTASGLWDETQSSWHINALELEAVFLGLQSFLSLVRDKHVQVRTDNTTVAAYINRQGGSRSLTLSARACQILVWCSQHRILLSAKYFPGSLNVLADSLSRSSQVIHTEWTLTHQVIQRLWLRFGKPMVDLFATRFSRRLPFPDPEAWETNALEIEWSGLVAYAFPPFHLLSKVLRKADLEKPCLLLVAPWWPSQQWFPDLLRLADGPLFPLDVKRGDLVQPRSGVPHENPQSLRLHAWKLSGSLCVAPAPQKLL
;
A
#
# COMPACT_ATOMS: atom_id res chain seq x y z
N MET A 1 3.81 19.04 -6.98
CA MET A 1 2.74 18.31 -6.28
C MET A 1 1.44 18.95 -6.77
N GLU A 2 0.49 18.18 -7.28
CA GLU A 2 -0.74 18.74 -7.89
C GLU A 2 -1.89 18.89 -6.89
N GLY A 3 -1.84 18.14 -5.78
CA GLY A 3 -2.81 18.21 -4.71
C GLY A 3 -2.29 17.65 -3.40
N TRP A 4 -3.21 17.40 -2.47
CA TRP A 4 -2.96 16.86 -1.15
C TRP A 4 -3.83 15.64 -0.89
N GLY A 5 -3.35 14.81 0.03
CA GLY A 5 -3.99 13.56 0.38
C GLY A 5 -3.75 13.19 1.83
N ALA A 6 -4.81 12.77 2.51
CA ALA A 6 -4.76 12.28 3.88
C ALA A 6 -5.69 11.08 4.04
N HIS A 7 -5.34 10.17 4.95
CA HIS A 7 -6.20 9.06 5.32
C HIS A 7 -6.18 8.85 6.83
N LEU A 8 -7.30 8.38 7.36
CA LEU A 8 -7.48 8.00 8.75
C LEU A 8 -8.33 6.73 8.78
N SER A 9 -7.70 5.59 9.05
CA SER A 9 -8.33 4.27 8.95
C SER A 9 -8.99 4.09 7.58
N VAL A 10 -10.32 3.98 7.51
CA VAL A 10 -11.11 3.85 6.27
C VAL A 10 -11.41 5.17 5.55
N HIS A 11 -11.25 6.30 6.25
CA HIS A 11 -11.60 7.60 5.73
C HIS A 11 -10.44 8.17 4.90
N THR A 12 -10.77 8.74 3.75
CA THR A 12 -9.80 9.39 2.86
C THR A 12 -10.28 10.80 2.54
N ALA A 13 -9.35 11.74 2.52
CA ALA A 13 -9.57 13.12 2.11
C ALA A 13 -8.48 13.51 1.11
N SER A 14 -8.85 14.26 0.09
CA SER A 14 -7.93 14.74 -0.93
C SER A 14 -8.50 15.98 -1.61
N GLY A 15 -7.63 16.80 -2.18
CA GLY A 15 -8.01 17.96 -2.97
C GLY A 15 -6.85 18.45 -3.81
N LEU A 16 -7.14 19.36 -4.74
CA LEU A 16 -6.11 20.02 -5.54
C LEU A 16 -5.59 21.25 -4.81
N TRP A 17 -4.33 21.60 -5.07
CA TRP A 17 -3.79 22.88 -4.65
C TRP A 17 -4.37 23.99 -5.54
N ASP A 18 -4.72 25.12 -4.94
CA ASP A 18 -5.05 26.31 -5.71
C ASP A 18 -3.80 26.92 -6.37
N GLU A 19 -3.99 27.90 -7.27
CA GLU A 19 -2.88 28.53 -8.01
C GLU A 19 -1.83 29.16 -7.07
N THR A 20 -2.27 29.67 -5.93
CA THR A 20 -1.42 30.31 -4.92
C THR A 20 -0.60 29.26 -4.19
N GLN A 21 -1.26 28.19 -3.72
CA GLN A 21 -0.65 27.07 -3.00
C GLN A 21 0.33 26.30 -3.88
N SER A 22 0.02 26.15 -5.17
CA SER A 22 0.89 25.45 -6.13
C SER A 22 2.30 26.08 -6.24
N SER A 23 2.45 27.36 -5.88
CA SER A 23 3.73 28.07 -5.84
C SER A 23 4.52 27.87 -4.53
N TRP A 24 3.92 27.25 -3.51
CA TRP A 24 4.55 27.10 -2.20
C TRP A 24 5.66 26.06 -2.21
N HIS A 25 6.61 26.24 -1.28
CA HIS A 25 7.66 25.25 -1.06
C HIS A 25 7.06 23.91 -0.60
N ILE A 26 7.63 22.79 -1.04
CA ILE A 26 7.10 21.44 -0.76
C ILE A 26 6.86 21.17 0.73
N ASN A 27 7.78 21.56 1.62
CA ASN A 27 7.59 21.41 3.07
C ASN A 27 6.38 22.19 3.62
N ALA A 28 6.01 23.31 3.00
CA ALA A 28 4.81 24.07 3.38
C ALA A 28 3.55 23.37 2.88
N LEU A 29 3.57 22.84 1.66
CA LEU A 29 2.49 22.01 1.11
C LEU A 29 2.26 20.74 1.94
N GLU A 30 3.33 20.09 2.41
CA GLU A 30 3.21 18.89 3.24
C GLU A 30 2.65 19.21 4.65
N LEU A 31 3.04 20.34 5.26
CA LEU A 31 2.39 20.84 6.49
C LEU A 31 0.92 21.18 6.23
N GLU A 32 0.62 21.74 5.07
CA GLU A 32 -0.74 22.08 4.66
C GLU A 32 -1.62 20.84 4.49
N ALA A 33 -1.08 19.79 3.86
CA ALA A 33 -1.79 18.52 3.68
C ALA A 33 -2.17 17.90 5.03
N VAL A 34 -1.29 18.00 6.04
CA VAL A 34 -1.61 17.58 7.42
C VAL A 34 -2.77 18.40 7.98
N PHE A 35 -2.75 19.71 7.80
CA PHE A 35 -3.80 20.59 8.31
C PHE A 35 -5.16 20.30 7.67
N LEU A 36 -5.20 20.20 6.35
CA LEU A 36 -6.43 19.90 5.60
C LEU A 36 -6.95 18.49 5.93
N GLY A 37 -6.06 17.53 6.18
CA GLY A 37 -6.44 16.20 6.68
C GLY A 37 -7.10 16.28 8.07
N LEU A 38 -6.51 17.01 9.01
CA LEU A 38 -7.07 17.21 10.35
C LEU A 38 -8.45 17.88 10.32
N GLN A 39 -8.62 18.90 9.46
CA GLN A 39 -9.90 19.58 9.27
C GLN A 39 -10.95 18.63 8.67
N SER A 40 -10.57 17.87 7.65
CA SER A 40 -11.46 16.91 6.98
C SER A 40 -11.94 15.79 7.89
N PHE A 41 -11.12 15.41 8.86
CA PHE A 41 -11.44 14.37 9.84
C PHE A 41 -11.84 14.91 11.20
N LEU A 42 -12.17 16.20 11.33
CA LEU A 42 -12.39 16.87 12.62
C LEU A 42 -13.36 16.12 13.55
N SER A 43 -14.46 15.60 13.02
CA SER A 43 -15.44 14.83 13.80
C SER A 43 -14.87 13.54 14.39
N LEU A 44 -13.83 12.98 13.77
CA LEU A 44 -13.18 11.74 14.16
C LEU A 44 -11.97 11.96 15.06
N VAL A 45 -11.30 13.11 14.94
CA VAL A 45 -10.03 13.39 15.65
C VAL A 45 -10.17 14.29 16.88
N ARG A 46 -11.30 14.99 17.04
CA ARG A 46 -11.57 15.85 18.20
C ARG A 46 -11.44 15.06 19.51
N ASP A 47 -10.91 15.73 20.54
CA ASP A 47 -10.71 15.15 21.89
C ASP A 47 -9.78 13.92 21.93
N LYS A 48 -8.93 13.74 20.91
CA LYS A 48 -8.02 12.59 20.80
C LYS A 48 -6.56 13.02 20.67
N HIS A 49 -5.69 12.07 20.95
CA HIS A 49 -4.30 12.12 20.51
C HIS A 49 -4.20 11.61 19.07
N VAL A 50 -3.68 12.45 18.18
CA VAL A 50 -3.48 12.15 16.76
C VAL A 50 -1.98 12.09 16.48
N GLN A 51 -1.51 10.95 16.00
CA GLN A 51 -0.16 10.79 15.50
C GLN A 51 -0.15 10.86 13.97
N VAL A 52 0.39 11.96 13.43
CA VAL A 52 0.61 12.16 12.00
C VAL A 52 1.75 11.27 11.53
N ARG A 53 1.50 10.45 10.51
CA ARG A 53 2.54 9.68 9.82
C ARG A 53 2.87 10.39 8.51
N THR A 54 4.11 10.82 8.36
CA THR A 54 4.58 11.59 7.19
C THR A 54 5.98 11.13 6.80
N ASP A 55 6.26 11.08 5.51
CA ASP A 55 7.59 10.81 4.97
C ASP A 55 8.46 12.07 4.89
N ASN A 56 7.92 13.23 5.27
CA ASN A 56 8.69 14.45 5.35
C ASN A 56 9.26 14.64 6.77
N THR A 57 10.56 14.34 6.91
CA THR A 57 11.29 14.51 8.18
C THR A 57 11.25 15.94 8.72
N THR A 58 11.17 16.95 7.84
CA THR A 58 11.05 18.35 8.23
C THR A 58 9.68 18.60 8.86
N VAL A 59 8.60 18.15 8.23
CA VAL A 59 7.24 18.28 8.76
C VAL A 59 7.11 17.60 10.11
N ALA A 60 7.60 16.35 10.22
CA ALA A 60 7.58 15.62 11.48
C ALA A 60 8.35 16.37 12.59
N ALA A 61 9.51 16.94 12.27
CA ALA A 61 10.29 17.73 13.21
C ALA A 61 9.57 19.02 13.63
N TYR A 62 8.97 19.75 12.68
CA TYR A 62 8.26 21.00 12.98
C TYR A 62 7.02 20.78 13.84
N ILE A 63 6.25 19.70 13.61
CA ILE A 63 5.11 19.36 14.47
C ILE A 63 5.59 19.02 15.89
N ASN A 64 6.55 18.10 16.03
CA ASN A 64 7.01 17.63 17.34
C ASN A 64 7.74 18.70 18.15
N ARG A 65 8.47 19.59 17.49
CA ARG A 65 9.22 20.68 18.13
C ARG A 65 8.42 21.98 18.25
N GLN A 66 7.17 21.96 17.81
CA GLN A 66 6.27 23.12 17.83
C GLN A 66 6.84 24.33 17.07
N GLY A 67 7.42 24.06 15.90
CA GLY A 67 8.07 25.04 15.04
C GLY A 67 9.55 24.76 14.81
N GLY A 68 10.24 25.75 14.25
CA GLY A 68 11.67 25.68 13.97
C GLY A 68 12.28 27.04 13.68
N SER A 69 13.59 27.18 13.91
CA SER A 69 14.32 28.43 13.70
C SER A 69 14.77 28.66 12.25
N ARG A 70 14.68 27.64 11.39
CA ARG A 70 15.24 27.67 10.03
C ARG A 70 14.29 28.29 8.99
N SER A 71 12.99 28.33 9.25
CA SER A 71 12.00 28.94 8.36
C SER A 71 10.85 29.52 9.18
N LEU A 72 10.76 30.85 9.19
CA LEU A 72 9.67 31.57 9.85
C LEU A 72 8.31 31.18 9.26
N THR A 73 8.22 31.00 7.95
CA THR A 73 6.98 30.60 7.26
C THR A 73 6.49 29.22 7.72
N LEU A 74 7.38 28.22 7.75
CA LEU A 74 7.02 26.87 8.22
C LEU A 74 6.71 26.87 9.72
N SER A 75 7.43 27.67 10.51
CA SER A 75 7.21 27.80 11.95
C SER A 75 5.85 28.45 12.24
N ALA A 76 5.51 29.53 11.53
CA ALA A 76 4.21 30.18 11.61
C ALA A 76 3.08 29.22 11.24
N ARG A 77 3.25 28.42 10.18
CA ARG A 77 2.25 27.43 9.77
C ARG A 77 2.09 26.31 10.80
N ALA A 78 3.19 25.76 11.31
CA ALA A 78 3.15 24.76 12.38
C ALA A 78 2.45 25.30 13.64
N CYS A 79 2.72 26.55 14.01
CA CYS A 79 2.05 27.22 15.12
C CYS A 79 0.53 27.34 14.88
N GLN A 80 0.10 27.75 13.69
CA GLN A 80 -1.33 27.82 13.33
C GLN A 80 -2.01 26.45 13.47
N ILE A 81 -1.37 25.39 12.99
CA ILE A 81 -1.89 24.01 13.11
C ILE A 81 -2.05 23.63 14.59
N LEU A 82 -1.04 23.91 15.42
CA LEU A 82 -1.05 23.56 16.84
C LEU A 82 -2.09 24.36 17.64
N VAL A 83 -2.24 25.65 17.35
CA VAL A 83 -3.28 26.50 17.95
C VAL A 83 -4.67 25.96 17.59
N TRP A 84 -4.89 25.63 16.32
CA TRP A 84 -6.16 25.03 15.88
C TRP A 84 -6.41 23.68 16.55
N CYS A 85 -5.39 22.82 16.67
CA CYS A 85 -5.50 21.55 17.40
C CYS A 85 -5.89 21.78 18.86
N SER A 86 -5.28 22.76 19.53
CA SER A 86 -5.60 23.13 20.91
C SER A 86 -7.06 23.56 21.07
N GLN A 87 -7.57 24.40 20.16
CA GLN A 87 -8.98 24.83 20.15
C GLN A 87 -9.96 23.65 20.00
N HIS A 88 -9.54 22.57 19.32
CA HIS A 88 -10.33 21.35 19.15
C HIS A 88 -9.92 20.21 20.08
N ARG A 89 -9.11 20.49 21.12
CA ARG A 89 -8.66 19.51 22.13
C ARG A 89 -7.96 18.30 21.51
N ILE A 90 -7.22 18.51 20.42
CA ILE A 90 -6.42 17.51 19.72
C ILE A 90 -4.99 17.59 20.24
N LEU A 91 -4.47 16.50 20.81
CA LEU A 91 -3.05 16.38 21.09
C LEU A 91 -2.36 15.88 19.81
N LEU A 92 -1.46 16.67 19.23
CA LEU A 92 -0.82 16.35 17.96
C LEU A 92 0.62 15.87 18.18
N SER A 93 0.98 14.74 17.58
CA SER A 93 2.37 14.30 17.43
C SER A 93 2.63 13.86 15.99
N ALA A 94 3.89 13.76 15.60
CA ALA A 94 4.28 13.26 14.28
C ALA A 94 5.34 12.16 14.38
N LYS A 95 5.28 11.20 13.46
CA LYS A 95 6.27 10.14 13.31
C LYS A 95 6.68 10.06 11.85
N TYR A 96 7.99 10.07 11.62
CA TYR A 96 8.52 9.80 10.29
C TYR A 96 8.12 8.39 9.84
N PHE A 97 7.60 8.30 8.63
CA PHE A 97 7.13 7.07 8.02
C PHE A 97 7.65 7.01 6.58
N PRO A 98 8.48 6.02 6.21
CA PRO A 98 9.11 5.99 4.89
C PRO A 98 8.08 6.12 3.75
N GLY A 99 8.38 6.96 2.74
CA GLY A 99 7.47 7.23 1.62
C GLY A 99 7.06 5.97 0.84
N SER A 100 7.91 4.94 0.79
CA SER A 100 7.56 3.64 0.20
C SER A 100 6.39 2.93 0.88
N LEU A 101 6.03 3.34 2.10
CA LEU A 101 4.88 2.84 2.85
C LEU A 101 3.74 3.89 2.93
N ASN A 102 3.99 5.16 2.57
CA ASN A 102 3.01 6.25 2.61
C ASN A 102 2.14 6.32 1.35
N VAL A 103 1.93 5.18 0.71
CA VAL A 103 1.41 5.11 -0.66
C VAL A 103 -0.04 5.61 -0.75
N LEU A 104 -0.82 5.48 0.32
CA LEU A 104 -2.17 6.03 0.41
C LEU A 104 -2.22 7.55 0.27
N ALA A 105 -1.40 8.27 1.05
CA ALA A 105 -1.40 9.73 1.06
C ALA A 105 -0.75 10.27 -0.23
N ASP A 106 0.32 9.62 -0.71
CA ASP A 106 0.94 9.93 -2.00
C ASP A 106 -0.02 9.74 -3.17
N SER A 107 -0.79 8.66 -3.16
CA SER A 107 -1.81 8.41 -4.18
C SER A 107 -2.91 9.46 -4.16
N LEU A 108 -3.35 9.87 -2.98
CA LEU A 108 -4.41 10.85 -2.81
C LEU A 108 -3.97 12.27 -3.21
N SER A 109 -2.68 12.60 -3.03
CA SER A 109 -2.09 13.89 -3.44
C SER A 109 -1.72 13.97 -4.92
N ARG A 110 -1.71 12.84 -5.63
CA ARG A 110 -1.21 12.71 -7.02
C ARG A 110 -2.17 11.89 -7.87
N SER A 111 -3.40 12.37 -8.03
CA SER A 111 -4.48 11.71 -8.80
C SER A 111 -4.13 11.37 -10.27
N SER A 112 -3.03 11.89 -10.80
CA SER A 112 -2.56 11.74 -12.19
C SER A 112 -1.25 10.94 -12.35
N GLN A 113 -0.55 10.57 -11.26
CA GLN A 113 0.83 10.04 -11.34
C GLN A 113 0.93 8.53 -11.11
N VAL A 114 1.75 7.86 -11.94
CA VAL A 114 2.08 6.44 -11.83
C VAL A 114 2.86 6.17 -10.52
N ILE A 115 2.19 5.62 -9.52
CA ILE A 115 2.80 4.94 -8.37
C ILE A 115 3.53 3.65 -8.81
N HIS A 116 4.83 3.73 -9.05
CA HIS A 116 5.64 2.62 -9.57
C HIS A 116 5.71 1.37 -8.66
N THR A 117 5.25 1.47 -7.41
CA THR A 117 5.29 0.38 -6.42
C THR A 117 3.98 -0.41 -6.32
N GLU A 118 2.88 0.08 -6.91
CA GLU A 118 1.56 -0.55 -6.82
C GLU A 118 1.04 -1.00 -8.18
N TRP A 119 0.99 -2.32 -8.36
CA TRP A 119 0.50 -2.94 -9.57
C TRP A 119 -0.48 -4.05 -9.23
N THR A 120 -1.55 -4.15 -9.99
CA THR A 120 -2.49 -5.27 -9.93
C THR A 120 -2.62 -5.90 -11.31
N LEU A 121 -2.74 -7.23 -11.35
CA LEU A 121 -3.03 -7.95 -12.59
C LEU A 121 -4.46 -7.67 -13.04
N THR A 122 -4.81 -7.81 -14.32
CA THR A 122 -6.22 -7.75 -14.76
C THR A 122 -7.00 -9.01 -14.40
N HIS A 123 -8.33 -8.92 -14.47
CA HIS A 123 -9.22 -10.06 -14.23
C HIS A 123 -8.88 -11.24 -15.14
N GLN A 124 -8.52 -11.00 -16.40
CA GLN A 124 -8.20 -12.07 -17.35
C GLN A 124 -6.95 -12.86 -16.92
N VAL A 125 -5.90 -12.20 -16.44
CA VAL A 125 -4.70 -12.90 -15.96
C VAL A 125 -4.99 -13.68 -14.67
N ILE A 126 -5.73 -13.07 -13.74
CA ILE A 126 -6.10 -13.75 -12.49
C ILE A 126 -7.00 -14.97 -12.71
N GLN A 127 -7.96 -14.90 -13.65
CA GLN A 127 -8.79 -16.06 -13.99
C GLN A 127 -7.95 -17.21 -14.55
N ARG A 128 -6.96 -16.93 -15.40
CA ARG A 128 -6.01 -17.94 -15.88
C ARG A 128 -5.22 -18.58 -14.74
N LEU A 129 -4.81 -17.79 -13.75
CA LEU A 129 -4.16 -18.29 -12.55
C LEU A 129 -5.08 -19.23 -11.76
N TRP A 130 -6.34 -18.84 -11.53
CA TRP A 130 -7.29 -19.65 -10.77
C TRP A 130 -7.67 -20.95 -11.49
N LEU A 131 -7.83 -20.92 -12.82
CA LEU A 131 -8.05 -22.14 -13.61
C LEU A 131 -6.89 -23.13 -13.49
N ARG A 132 -5.66 -22.62 -13.33
CA ARG A 132 -4.45 -23.44 -13.26
C ARG A 132 -4.15 -23.96 -11.86
N PHE A 133 -4.25 -23.09 -10.85
CA PHE A 133 -3.80 -23.35 -9.47
C PHE A 133 -4.94 -23.57 -8.48
N GLY A 134 -6.19 -23.44 -8.94
CA GLY A 134 -7.37 -23.38 -8.08
C GLY A 134 -7.68 -21.95 -7.63
N LYS A 135 -8.95 -21.71 -7.33
CA LYS A 135 -9.41 -20.41 -6.81
C LYS A 135 -9.03 -20.28 -5.33
N PRO A 136 -8.30 -19.22 -4.93
CA PRO A 136 -8.00 -18.96 -3.53
C PRO A 136 -9.26 -18.54 -2.75
N MET A 137 -9.20 -18.69 -1.44
CA MET A 137 -10.23 -18.20 -0.52
C MET A 137 -10.13 -16.69 -0.32
N VAL A 138 -8.91 -16.16 -0.27
CA VAL A 138 -8.62 -14.76 0.06
C VAL A 138 -7.53 -14.18 -0.85
N ASP A 139 -7.62 -12.89 -1.14
CA ASP A 139 -6.54 -12.09 -1.72
C ASP A 139 -5.93 -11.22 -0.62
N LEU A 140 -4.72 -11.55 -0.18
CA LEU A 140 -4.06 -10.93 0.97
C LEU A 140 -3.67 -9.47 0.71
N PHE A 141 -3.50 -9.05 -0.54
CA PHE A 141 -3.06 -7.70 -0.91
C PHE A 141 -4.11 -6.97 -1.77
N ALA A 142 -5.35 -7.44 -1.78
CA ALA A 142 -6.46 -6.75 -2.43
C ALA A 142 -6.73 -5.39 -1.77
N THR A 143 -6.83 -4.35 -2.59
CA THR A 143 -7.34 -3.03 -2.19
C THR A 143 -8.84 -2.93 -2.49
N ARG A 144 -9.54 -1.90 -1.98
CA ARG A 144 -10.94 -1.63 -2.36
C ARG A 144 -11.16 -1.52 -3.87
N PHE A 145 -10.12 -1.16 -4.63
CA PHE A 145 -10.17 -0.97 -6.07
C PHE A 145 -9.70 -2.20 -6.87
N SER A 146 -8.96 -3.13 -6.23
CA SER A 146 -8.49 -4.37 -6.85
C SER A 146 -9.13 -5.62 -6.24
N ARG A 147 -10.12 -5.47 -5.36
CA ARG A 147 -10.79 -6.58 -4.65
C ARG A 147 -11.48 -7.52 -5.62
N ARG A 148 -11.10 -8.80 -5.57
CA ARG A 148 -11.63 -9.87 -6.44
C ARG A 148 -12.03 -11.13 -5.69
N LEU A 149 -11.55 -11.25 -4.45
CA LEU A 149 -11.92 -12.29 -3.49
C LEU A 149 -12.36 -11.60 -2.19
N PRO A 150 -13.10 -12.29 -1.33
CA PRO A 150 -13.38 -11.80 0.02
C PRO A 150 -12.06 -11.48 0.73
N PHE A 151 -11.98 -10.30 1.34
CA PHE A 151 -11.01 -10.02 2.40
C PHE A 151 -11.76 -10.27 3.72
N PRO A 152 -11.14 -10.85 4.75
CA PRO A 152 -11.80 -11.05 6.05
C PRO A 152 -12.25 -9.74 6.73
N ASP A 153 -11.85 -8.58 6.22
CA ASP A 153 -12.16 -7.26 6.77
C ASP A 153 -12.59 -6.23 5.68
N PRO A 154 -13.76 -5.59 5.80
CA PRO A 154 -14.15 -4.48 4.94
C PRO A 154 -13.19 -3.27 4.99
N GLU A 155 -12.30 -3.18 6.00
CA GLU A 155 -11.73 -1.90 6.45
C GLU A 155 -10.20 -1.67 6.41
N ALA A 156 -9.31 -2.55 5.91
CA ALA A 156 -7.86 -2.23 6.00
C ALA A 156 -6.88 -2.68 4.89
N TRP A 157 -5.93 -1.77 4.67
CA TRP A 157 -4.75 -1.71 3.78
C TRP A 157 -3.59 -2.65 4.19
N GLU A 158 -2.45 -2.63 3.47
CA GLU A 158 -1.20 -3.43 3.58
C GLU A 158 -0.73 -3.84 5.00
N THR A 159 -1.08 -3.05 6.02
CA THR A 159 -0.74 -3.34 7.42
C THR A 159 -1.51 -4.56 7.95
N ASN A 160 -2.77 -4.73 7.56
CA ASN A 160 -3.61 -5.83 8.04
C ASN A 160 -3.22 -7.18 7.39
N ALA A 161 -2.78 -7.16 6.13
CA ALA A 161 -2.39 -8.36 5.39
C ALA A 161 -1.31 -9.20 6.12
N LEU A 162 -0.34 -8.54 6.74
CA LEU A 162 0.75 -9.20 7.49
C LEU A 162 0.39 -9.45 8.97
N GLU A 163 -0.66 -8.81 9.48
CA GLU A 163 -1.13 -8.95 10.87
C GLU A 163 -2.10 -10.12 11.06
N ILE A 164 -2.89 -10.49 10.04
CA ILE A 164 -3.76 -11.67 10.10
C ILE A 164 -2.97 -12.98 10.11
N GLU A 165 -3.54 -14.01 10.74
CA GLU A 165 -2.99 -15.38 10.72
C GLU A 165 -3.19 -16.02 9.34
N TRP A 166 -2.12 -16.58 8.77
CA TRP A 166 -2.13 -17.23 7.45
C TRP A 166 -2.22 -18.76 7.54
N SER A 167 -2.06 -19.34 8.73
CA SER A 167 -2.11 -20.78 8.93
C SER A 167 -3.44 -21.37 8.48
N GLY A 168 -3.37 -22.40 7.63
CA GLY A 168 -4.55 -23.05 7.05
C GLY A 168 -5.24 -22.27 5.92
N LEU A 169 -4.77 -21.07 5.55
CA LEU A 169 -5.35 -20.32 4.44
C LEU A 169 -4.91 -20.85 3.07
N VAL A 170 -5.85 -20.90 2.14
CA VAL A 170 -5.58 -20.97 0.69
C VAL A 170 -5.68 -19.56 0.13
N ALA A 171 -4.54 -18.91 -0.03
CA ALA A 171 -4.45 -17.48 -0.28
C ALA A 171 -3.77 -17.17 -1.62
N TYR A 172 -4.13 -16.01 -2.18
CA TYR A 172 -3.38 -15.36 -3.25
C TYR A 172 -2.74 -14.08 -2.70
N ALA A 173 -1.53 -13.77 -3.18
CA ALA A 173 -0.87 -12.51 -2.87
C ALA A 173 -0.15 -11.96 -4.10
N PHE A 174 -0.34 -10.66 -4.34
CA PHE A 174 0.54 -9.88 -5.22
C PHE A 174 0.97 -8.61 -4.47
N PRO A 175 1.98 -8.74 -3.60
CA PRO A 175 2.40 -7.63 -2.75
C PRO A 175 3.24 -6.61 -3.53
N PRO A 176 3.29 -5.35 -3.06
CA PRO A 176 4.38 -4.44 -3.41
C PRO A 176 5.75 -5.11 -3.20
N PHE A 177 6.67 -4.95 -4.14
CA PHE A 177 7.92 -5.73 -4.15
C PHE A 177 8.80 -5.50 -2.91
N HIS A 178 8.74 -4.32 -2.29
CA HIS A 178 9.48 -4.03 -1.05
C HIS A 178 8.95 -4.81 0.16
N LEU A 179 7.76 -5.42 0.09
CA LEU A 179 7.21 -6.28 1.15
C LEU A 179 7.55 -7.76 0.96
N LEU A 180 8.15 -8.16 -0.17
CA LEU A 180 8.43 -9.57 -0.45
C LEU A 180 9.23 -10.26 0.67
N SER A 181 10.27 -9.64 1.21
CA SER A 181 11.03 -10.20 2.33
C SER A 181 10.16 -10.50 3.56
N LYS A 182 9.19 -9.63 3.88
CA LYS A 182 8.27 -9.83 5.01
C LYS A 182 7.24 -10.92 4.72
N VAL A 183 6.71 -10.94 3.51
CA VAL A 183 5.76 -11.96 3.03
C VAL A 183 6.39 -13.35 3.08
N LEU A 184 7.61 -13.50 2.57
CA LEU A 184 8.33 -14.77 2.57
C LEU A 184 8.64 -15.24 3.99
N ARG A 185 9.10 -14.33 4.87
CA ARG A 185 9.33 -14.67 6.28
C ARG A 185 8.05 -15.17 6.97
N LYS A 186 6.92 -14.50 6.74
CA LYS A 186 5.63 -14.91 7.31
C LYS A 186 5.16 -16.24 6.72
N ALA A 187 5.29 -16.44 5.40
CA ALA A 187 4.97 -17.71 4.75
C ALA A 187 5.84 -18.86 5.28
N ASP A 188 7.11 -18.61 5.58
CA ASP A 188 8.00 -19.61 6.17
C ASP A 188 7.60 -20.01 7.60
N LEU A 189 7.10 -19.04 8.38
CA LEU A 189 6.66 -19.26 9.76
C LEU A 189 5.30 -19.97 9.83
N GLU A 190 4.31 -19.48 9.09
CA GLU A 190 2.91 -19.88 9.24
C GLU A 190 2.46 -20.95 8.24
N LYS A 191 3.32 -21.26 7.26
CA LYS A 191 3.15 -22.31 6.25
C LYS A 191 1.73 -22.28 5.62
N PRO A 192 1.30 -21.17 4.99
CA PRO A 192 0.04 -21.12 4.28
C PRO A 192 0.09 -21.92 2.97
N CYS A 193 -1.07 -22.15 2.36
CA CYS A 193 -1.15 -22.48 0.95
C CYS A 193 -1.23 -21.20 0.12
N LEU A 194 -0.09 -20.69 -0.34
CA LEU A 194 0.00 -19.36 -0.94
C LEU A 194 0.36 -19.40 -2.43
N LEU A 195 -0.50 -18.82 -3.26
CA LEU A 195 -0.18 -18.47 -4.64
C LEU A 195 0.36 -17.03 -4.67
N LEU A 196 1.68 -16.90 -4.70
CA LEU A 196 2.37 -15.61 -4.72
C LEU A 196 2.72 -15.20 -6.15
N VAL A 197 2.40 -13.97 -6.54
CA VAL A 197 2.94 -13.35 -7.76
C VAL A 197 4.16 -12.53 -7.38
N ALA A 198 5.32 -12.87 -7.93
CA ALA A 198 6.58 -12.20 -7.67
C ALA A 198 7.51 -12.23 -8.90
N PRO A 199 8.41 -11.26 -9.05
CA PRO A 199 9.31 -11.18 -10.20
C PRO A 199 10.44 -12.21 -10.13
N TRP A 200 10.94 -12.64 -11.29
CA TRP A 200 12.16 -13.46 -11.40
C TRP A 200 13.40 -12.56 -11.35
N TRP A 201 13.85 -12.22 -10.14
CA TRP A 201 15.02 -11.35 -9.92
C TRP A 201 16.11 -12.02 -9.06
N PRO A 202 17.00 -12.84 -9.66
CA PRO A 202 18.05 -13.57 -8.94
C PRO A 202 19.00 -12.72 -8.11
N SER A 203 19.19 -11.45 -8.47
CA SER A 203 20.08 -10.52 -7.76
C SER A 203 19.48 -9.95 -6.46
N GLN A 204 18.21 -10.23 -6.16
CA GLN A 204 17.54 -9.69 -4.97
C GLN A 204 17.80 -10.57 -3.73
N GLN A 205 17.99 -9.93 -2.58
CA GLN A 205 18.30 -10.62 -1.32
C GLN A 205 17.23 -11.62 -0.88
N TRP A 206 15.95 -11.36 -1.21
CA TRP A 206 14.83 -12.24 -0.87
C TRP A 206 14.65 -13.42 -1.84
N PHE A 207 15.32 -13.40 -3.00
CA PHE A 207 15.10 -14.41 -4.04
C PHE A 207 15.50 -15.83 -3.63
N PRO A 208 16.61 -16.05 -2.90
CA PRO A 208 16.95 -17.39 -2.39
C PRO A 208 15.89 -17.96 -1.46
N ASP A 209 15.27 -17.13 -0.60
CA ASP A 209 14.17 -17.57 0.26
C ASP A 209 12.93 -17.96 -0.55
N LEU A 210 12.62 -17.20 -1.61
CA LEU A 210 11.52 -17.53 -2.50
C LEU A 210 11.73 -18.90 -3.17
N LEU A 211 12.94 -19.18 -3.66
CA LEU A 211 13.28 -20.48 -4.24
C LEU A 211 13.16 -21.62 -3.23
N ARG A 212 13.62 -21.40 -2.00
CA ARG A 212 13.54 -22.39 -0.91
C ARG A 212 12.10 -22.72 -0.53
N LEU A 213 11.22 -21.72 -0.56
CA LEU A 213 9.81 -21.85 -0.19
C LEU A 213 8.91 -22.35 -1.33
N ALA A 214 9.39 -22.29 -2.57
CA ALA A 214 8.63 -22.71 -3.74
C ALA A 214 8.36 -24.22 -3.72
N ASP A 215 7.09 -24.59 -3.84
CA ASP A 215 6.62 -25.96 -3.93
C ASP A 215 5.94 -26.19 -5.29
N GLY A 216 6.75 -26.52 -6.29
CA GLY A 216 6.30 -26.93 -7.62
C GLY A 216 6.89 -26.12 -8.78
N PRO A 217 6.39 -26.36 -10.00
CA PRO A 217 6.93 -25.73 -11.20
C PRO A 217 6.60 -24.23 -11.22
N LEU A 218 7.62 -23.45 -11.56
CA LEU A 218 7.53 -22.01 -11.79
C LEU A 218 6.63 -21.74 -12.99
N PHE A 219 5.72 -20.78 -12.87
CA PHE A 219 4.83 -20.42 -13.97
C PHE A 219 5.05 -18.97 -14.40
N PRO A 220 5.74 -18.74 -15.53
CA PRO A 220 5.91 -17.41 -16.10
C PRO A 220 4.56 -16.79 -16.46
N LEU A 221 4.37 -15.52 -16.11
CA LEU A 221 3.20 -14.75 -16.53
C LEU A 221 3.56 -13.94 -17.77
N ASP A 222 2.92 -14.27 -18.90
CA ASP A 222 2.94 -13.43 -20.09
C ASP A 222 1.97 -12.25 -19.89
N VAL A 223 2.49 -11.20 -19.23
CA VAL A 223 1.77 -9.98 -18.87
C VAL A 223 2.04 -8.91 -19.94
N LYS A 224 0.99 -8.46 -20.63
CA LYS A 224 1.07 -7.40 -21.64
C LYS A 224 0.82 -6.03 -21.00
N ARG A 225 1.05 -4.94 -21.75
CA ARG A 225 0.89 -3.54 -21.28
C ARG A 225 -0.46 -3.30 -20.58
N GLY A 226 -1.55 -3.90 -21.06
CA GLY A 226 -2.87 -3.78 -20.43
C GLY A 226 -3.16 -4.75 -19.28
N ASP A 227 -2.31 -5.73 -19.02
CA ASP A 227 -2.53 -6.77 -18.01
C ASP A 227 -2.05 -6.41 -16.61
N LEU A 228 -1.22 -5.37 -16.51
CA LEU A 228 -0.70 -4.85 -15.25
C LEU A 228 -1.07 -3.38 -15.15
N VAL A 229 -1.97 -3.07 -14.23
CA VAL A 229 -2.55 -1.73 -14.11
C VAL A 229 -2.42 -1.22 -12.68
N GLN A 230 -2.47 0.09 -12.54
CA GLN A 230 -2.61 0.70 -11.23
C GLN A 230 -4.03 0.50 -10.72
N PRO A 231 -4.21 0.04 -9.47
CA PRO A 231 -5.52 -0.28 -8.94
C PRO A 231 -6.46 0.93 -8.90
N ARG A 232 -5.93 2.16 -8.75
CA ARG A 232 -6.72 3.40 -8.62
C ARG A 232 -6.98 4.12 -9.93
N SER A 233 -5.93 4.38 -10.70
CA SER A 233 -5.99 5.18 -11.92
C SER A 233 -6.30 4.32 -13.17
N GLY A 234 -6.17 2.99 -13.07
CA GLY A 234 -6.27 2.09 -14.22
C GLY A 234 -5.12 2.24 -15.23
N VAL A 235 -4.12 3.08 -14.93
CA VAL A 235 -3.01 3.35 -15.84
C VAL A 235 -2.19 2.07 -16.02
N PRO A 236 -1.96 1.64 -17.28
CA PRO A 236 -1.17 0.45 -17.56
C PRO A 236 0.32 0.67 -17.26
N HIS A 237 0.99 -0.39 -16.78
CA HIS A 237 2.44 -0.41 -16.66
C HIS A 237 3.08 -0.24 -18.04
N GLU A 238 4.08 0.63 -18.16
CA GLU A 238 4.71 0.94 -19.46
C GLU A 238 5.41 -0.28 -20.08
N ASN A 239 6.18 -1.01 -19.27
CA ASN A 239 6.89 -2.22 -19.69
C ASN A 239 6.77 -3.38 -18.67
N PRO A 240 5.61 -4.08 -18.58
CA PRO A 240 5.40 -5.13 -17.57
C PRO A 240 6.26 -6.38 -17.80
N GLN A 241 6.70 -6.61 -19.04
CA GLN A 241 7.57 -7.74 -19.37
C GLN A 241 8.95 -7.62 -18.70
N SER A 242 9.43 -6.40 -18.43
CA SER A 242 10.69 -6.17 -17.72
C SER A 242 10.69 -6.71 -16.29
N LEU A 243 9.53 -6.79 -15.65
CA LEU A 243 9.38 -7.33 -14.31
C LEU A 243 9.56 -8.85 -14.27
N ARG A 244 9.37 -9.55 -15.41
CA ARG A 244 9.45 -11.01 -15.50
C ARG A 244 8.63 -11.69 -14.39
N LEU A 245 7.36 -11.33 -14.29
CA LEU A 245 6.46 -11.84 -13.25
C LEU A 245 6.23 -13.34 -13.40
N HIS A 246 6.23 -14.05 -12.28
CA HIS A 246 5.92 -15.47 -12.20
C HIS A 246 4.89 -15.70 -11.10
N ALA A 247 4.12 -16.76 -11.24
CA ALA A 247 3.33 -17.32 -10.16
C ALA A 247 4.13 -18.41 -9.45
N TRP A 248 4.19 -18.30 -8.13
CA TRP A 248 4.94 -19.15 -7.22
C TRP A 248 3.96 -19.78 -6.26
N LYS A 249 3.88 -21.10 -6.27
CA LYS A 249 3.15 -21.83 -5.25
C LYS A 249 4.09 -22.03 -4.06
N LEU A 250 3.73 -21.48 -2.90
CA LEU A 250 4.41 -21.71 -1.64
C LEU A 250 3.46 -22.56 -0.79
N SER A 251 3.77 -23.84 -0.61
CA SER A 251 2.87 -24.76 0.10
C SER A 251 3.29 -24.94 1.56
N GLY A 252 2.29 -24.93 2.44
CA GLY A 252 2.37 -25.52 3.76
C GLY A 252 1.82 -26.93 3.81
N SER A 253 1.97 -27.59 4.97
CA SER A 253 1.62 -28.99 5.26
C SER A 253 0.16 -29.38 4.97
N LEU A 254 -0.72 -28.42 4.66
CA LEU A 254 -2.17 -28.59 4.49
C LEU A 254 -2.67 -28.25 3.07
N CYS A 255 -1.79 -28.04 2.08
CA CYS A 255 -2.19 -27.77 0.68
C CYS A 255 -2.79 -29.02 0.00
N VAL A 256 -4.04 -29.38 0.32
CA VAL A 256 -4.80 -30.32 -0.51
C VAL A 256 -5.40 -29.54 -1.66
N ALA A 257 -4.88 -29.73 -2.87
CA ALA A 257 -5.45 -29.13 -4.07
C ALA A 257 -6.89 -29.66 -4.28
N PRO A 258 -7.87 -28.82 -4.64
CA PRO A 258 -9.12 -29.33 -5.17
C PRO A 258 -8.79 -30.14 -6.43
N ALA A 259 -9.38 -31.35 -6.54
CA ALA A 259 -9.17 -32.23 -7.68
C ALA A 259 -9.45 -31.48 -9.00
N PRO A 260 -8.63 -31.67 -10.05
CA PRO A 260 -8.87 -31.04 -11.33
C PRO A 260 -10.28 -31.44 -11.82
N GLN A 261 -11.15 -30.44 -12.01
CA GLN A 261 -12.41 -30.66 -12.71
C GLN A 261 -12.06 -31.12 -14.13
N LYS A 262 -12.32 -32.40 -14.41
CA LYS A 262 -12.27 -32.92 -15.77
C LYS A 262 -13.29 -32.12 -16.58
N LEU A 263 -12.80 -31.43 -17.61
CA LEU A 263 -13.63 -30.90 -18.68
C LEU A 263 -14.39 -32.09 -19.30
N LEU A 264 -15.71 -32.08 -19.16
CA LEU A 264 -16.65 -32.86 -19.97
C LEU A 264 -17.12 -32.00 -21.13
#